data_AF-A0A8J2ZYI0-F1
#
_entry.id   AF-A0A8J2ZYI0-F1
#
_cell.length_a   1.000
_cell.length_b   1.000
_cell.length_c   1.000
_cell.angle_alpha   90.00
_cell.angle_beta   90.00
_cell.angle_gamma   90.00
#
_symmetry.space_group_name_H-M   'P 1'
#
loop_
_entity.id
_entity.type
_entity.pdbx_description
1 polymer ?
#
loop_
_entity_poly.entity_id
_entity_poly.type
_entity_poly.pdbx_seq_one_letter_code
_entity_poly.pdbx_strand_id
1 'polypeptide(L)'
;MKKLLRVLASKSGFSLIEILAAIVILGLIVGPFLSMFIQSAKTTHVTETMNDATDVANAQMEDMYHIVTHSTSDKIDEQMSEQDFTKINDGYSKKVNDYTVMVQLRPVPDQPSLVDVIVQIYKENDREAQLESIYEWEN
;
A
#
# COMPACT_ATOMS: atom_id res chain seq x y z
N MET A 1 12.06 -70.28 -11.44
CA MET A 1 13.18 -69.31 -11.49
C MET A 1 13.26 -68.48 -12.78
N LYS A 2 13.17 -69.06 -13.99
CA LYS A 2 13.33 -68.31 -15.27
C LYS A 2 12.28 -67.21 -15.53
N LYS A 3 11.04 -67.33 -15.05
CA LYS A 3 10.00 -66.29 -15.17
C LYS A 3 10.31 -65.03 -14.33
N LEU A 4 10.88 -65.19 -13.13
CA LEU A 4 11.22 -64.07 -12.24
C LEU A 4 12.34 -63.21 -12.84
N LEU A 5 13.37 -63.87 -13.38
CA LEU A 5 14.50 -63.21 -14.06
C LEU A 5 14.06 -62.44 -15.31
N ARG A 6 12.99 -62.89 -16.00
CA ARG A 6 12.45 -62.23 -17.19
C ARG A 6 11.65 -60.96 -16.89
N VAL A 7 11.02 -60.90 -15.71
CA VAL A 7 10.34 -59.67 -15.22
C VAL A 7 11.38 -58.65 -14.75
N LEU A 8 12.46 -59.08 -14.10
CA LEU A 8 13.56 -58.19 -13.71
C LEU A 8 14.39 -57.68 -14.90
N ALA A 9 14.49 -58.47 -15.97
CA ALA A 9 15.10 -58.05 -17.24
C ALA A 9 14.17 -57.20 -18.13
N SER A 10 12.89 -57.07 -17.75
CA SER A 10 11.93 -56.23 -18.46
C SER A 10 12.15 -54.76 -18.07
N LYS A 11 12.59 -53.92 -19.01
CA LYS A 11 12.68 -52.47 -18.82
C LYS A 11 11.32 -51.78 -18.60
N SER A 12 10.20 -52.47 -18.79
CA SER A 12 8.85 -51.86 -18.71
C SER A 12 8.47 -51.41 -17.29
N GLY A 13 8.97 -52.08 -16.25
CA GLY A 13 8.75 -51.65 -14.85
C GLY A 13 9.63 -50.46 -14.45
N PHE A 14 10.81 -50.35 -15.07
CA PHE A 14 11.77 -49.27 -14.84
C PHE A 14 11.30 -47.95 -15.48
N SER A 15 10.62 -48.00 -16.64
CA SER A 15 10.10 -46.77 -17.27
C SER A 15 8.90 -46.18 -16.51
N LEU A 16 8.12 -46.98 -15.80
CA LEU A 16 6.98 -46.48 -15.02
C LEU A 16 7.46 -45.74 -13.76
N ILE A 17 8.49 -46.25 -13.08
CA ILE A 17 9.08 -45.57 -11.91
C ILE A 17 9.79 -44.27 -12.33
N GLU A 18 10.42 -44.23 -13.51
CA GLU A 18 11.01 -43.00 -14.07
C GLU A 18 9.95 -41.94 -14.37
N ILE A 19 8.81 -42.32 -14.97
CA ILE A 19 7.70 -41.39 -15.22
C ILE A 19 7.12 -40.89 -13.89
N LEU A 20 6.95 -41.77 -12.90
CA LEU A 20 6.48 -41.37 -11.58
C LEU A 20 7.45 -40.38 -10.92
N ALA A 21 8.75 -40.66 -10.95
CA ALA A 21 9.78 -39.79 -10.40
C ALA A 21 9.81 -38.43 -11.13
N ALA A 22 9.68 -38.42 -12.45
CA ALA A 22 9.62 -37.19 -13.25
C ALA A 22 8.40 -36.34 -12.88
N ILE A 23 7.21 -36.94 -12.70
CA ILE A 23 6.00 -36.24 -12.27
C ILE A 23 6.17 -35.67 -10.84
N VAL A 24 6.78 -36.44 -9.94
CA VAL A 24 7.05 -35.99 -8.56
C VAL A 24 8.01 -34.80 -8.55
N ILE A 25 9.13 -34.90 -9.28
CA ILE A 25 10.10 -33.81 -9.41
C ILE A 25 9.45 -32.58 -10.05
N LEU A 26 8.66 -32.78 -11.10
CA LEU A 26 7.92 -31.69 -11.74
C LEU A 26 6.95 -31.03 -10.76
N GLY A 27 6.23 -31.80 -9.95
CA GLY A 27 5.34 -31.27 -8.91
C GLY A 27 6.06 -30.45 -7.85
N LEU A 28 7.23 -30.92 -7.40
CA LEU A 28 8.10 -30.21 -6.45
C LEU A 28 8.62 -28.88 -7.01
N ILE A 29 8.78 -28.78 -8.33
CA ILE A 29 9.20 -27.55 -9.01
C ILE A 29 7.99 -26.63 -9.22
N VAL A 30 6.93 -27.13 -9.85
CA VAL A 30 5.77 -26.32 -10.28
C VAL A 30 4.98 -25.76 -9.09
N GLY A 31 4.83 -26.52 -8.01
CA GLY A 31 4.06 -26.11 -6.83
C GLY A 31 4.53 -24.76 -6.23
N PRO A 32 5.82 -24.63 -5.87
CA PRO A 32 6.38 -23.37 -5.39
C PRO A 32 6.22 -22.21 -6.37
N PHE A 33 6.45 -22.43 -7.67
CA PHE A 33 6.29 -21.37 -8.68
C PHE A 33 4.85 -20.85 -8.75
N LEU A 34 3.85 -21.72 -8.67
CA LEU A 34 2.45 -21.30 -8.66
C LEU A 34 2.12 -20.39 -7.46
N SER A 35 2.62 -20.76 -6.27
CA SER A 35 2.47 -19.93 -5.07
C SER A 35 3.15 -18.56 -5.23
N MET A 36 4.36 -18.55 -5.81
CA MET A 36 5.11 -17.32 -6.08
C MET A 36 4.36 -16.39 -7.06
N PHE A 37 3.76 -16.94 -8.12
CA PHE A 37 2.98 -16.14 -9.06
C PHE A 37 1.73 -15.51 -8.42
N ILE A 38 1.02 -16.27 -7.57
CA ILE A 38 -0.15 -15.75 -6.85
C ILE A 38 0.27 -14.63 -5.90
N GLN A 39 1.36 -14.81 -5.16
CA GLN A 39 1.87 -13.77 -4.26
C GLN A 39 2.33 -12.53 -5.03
N SER A 40 3.05 -12.70 -6.14
CA SER A 40 3.49 -11.61 -7.00
C SER A 40 2.32 -10.76 -7.50
N ALA A 41 1.26 -11.39 -8.02
CA ALA A 41 0.07 -10.67 -8.50
C ALA A 41 -0.61 -9.85 -7.38
N LYS A 42 -0.71 -10.42 -6.16
CA LYS A 42 -1.25 -9.71 -5.00
C LYS A 42 -0.37 -8.53 -4.59
N THR A 43 0.95 -8.73 -4.50
CA THR A 43 1.90 -7.68 -4.14
C THR A 43 1.87 -6.54 -5.15
N THR A 44 1.78 -6.83 -6.45
CA THR A 44 1.66 -5.80 -7.49
C THR A 44 0.43 -4.93 -7.28
N HIS A 45 -0.74 -5.52 -7.08
CA HIS A 45 -1.98 -4.76 -6.87
C HIS A 45 -1.94 -3.90 -5.59
N VAL A 46 -1.40 -4.43 -4.49
CA VAL A 46 -1.23 -3.67 -3.24
C VAL A 46 -0.24 -2.52 -3.45
N THR A 47 0.86 -2.76 -4.17
CA THR A 47 1.87 -1.73 -4.47
C THR A 47 1.28 -0.62 -5.35
N GLU A 48 0.47 -0.96 -6.34
CA GLU A 48 -0.23 0.00 -7.19
C GLU A 48 -1.17 0.89 -6.36
N THR A 49 -2.00 0.29 -5.50
CA THR A 49 -2.91 1.05 -4.62
C THR A 49 -2.15 1.97 -3.66
N MET A 50 -1.06 1.47 -3.07
CA MET A 50 -0.21 2.25 -2.15
C MET A 50 0.50 3.42 -2.86
N ASN A 51 0.97 3.21 -4.10
CA ASN A 51 1.59 4.27 -4.90
C ASN A 51 0.57 5.35 -5.25
N ASP A 52 -0.61 4.97 -5.74
CA ASP A 52 -1.68 5.92 -6.05
C ASP A 52 -2.09 6.74 -4.82
N ALA A 53 -2.24 6.09 -3.66
CA ALA A 53 -2.55 6.76 -2.41
C ALA A 53 -1.42 7.71 -1.97
N THR A 54 -0.16 7.34 -2.21
CA THR A 54 1.01 8.17 -1.91
C THR A 54 1.08 9.39 -2.82
N ASP A 55 0.75 9.25 -4.10
CA ASP A 55 0.68 10.37 -5.05
C ASP A 55 -0.39 11.38 -4.63
N VAL A 56 -1.56 10.89 -4.21
CA VAL A 56 -2.62 11.73 -3.62
C VAL A 56 -2.12 12.40 -2.33
N ALA A 57 -1.44 11.66 -1.45
CA ALA A 57 -0.89 12.22 -0.21
C ALA A 57 0.11 13.35 -0.49
N ASN A 58 1.01 13.17 -1.47
CA ASN A 58 1.99 14.18 -1.86
C ASN A 58 1.33 15.45 -2.39
N ALA A 59 0.32 15.32 -3.27
CA ALA A 59 -0.43 16.46 -3.78
C ALA A 59 -1.13 17.22 -2.64
N GLN A 60 -1.76 16.50 -1.70
CA GLN A 60 -2.41 17.13 -0.55
C GLN A 60 -1.42 17.75 0.43
N MET A 61 -0.20 17.21 0.54
CA MET A 61 0.87 17.78 1.35
C MET A 61 1.40 19.09 0.73
N GLU A 62 1.48 19.16 -0.60
CA GLU A 62 1.81 20.39 -1.34
C GLU A 62 0.73 21.47 -1.14
N ASP A 63 -0.55 21.10 -1.29
CA ASP A 63 -1.68 22.00 -1.00
C ASP A 63 -1.60 22.54 0.43
N MET A 64 -1.29 21.66 1.39
CA MET A 64 -1.20 22.04 2.80
C MET A 64 -0.01 22.96 3.09
N TYR A 65 1.14 22.71 2.46
CA TYR A 65 2.27 23.63 2.51
C TYR A 65 1.84 25.03 2.03
N HIS A 66 1.17 25.12 0.88
CA HIS A 66 0.69 26.39 0.36
C HIS A 66 -0.28 27.09 1.31
N ILE A 67 -1.21 26.36 1.91
CA ILE A 67 -2.18 26.94 2.83
C ILE A 67 -1.49 27.43 4.11
N VAL A 68 -0.59 26.65 4.69
CA VAL A 68 0.09 27.01 5.94
C VAL A 68 1.03 28.21 5.74
N THR A 69 1.77 28.26 4.64
CA THR A 69 2.74 29.35 4.42
C THR A 69 2.12 30.65 3.88
N HIS A 70 0.84 30.63 3.50
CA HIS A 70 0.09 31.81 3.01
C HIS A 70 -1.17 32.08 3.84
N SER A 71 -1.24 31.53 5.05
CA SER A 71 -2.33 31.76 5.97
C SER A 71 -1.82 31.82 7.40
N THR A 72 -2.61 32.49 8.23
CA THR A 72 -2.43 32.52 9.68
C THR A 72 -3.29 31.45 10.33
N SER A 73 -2.89 30.96 11.50
CA SER A 73 -3.66 29.97 12.27
C SER A 73 -5.15 30.32 12.43
N ASP A 74 -5.49 31.61 12.54
CA ASP A 74 -6.85 32.08 12.78
C ASP A 74 -7.76 32.01 11.54
N LYS A 75 -7.17 31.90 10.34
CA LYS A 75 -7.88 31.86 9.04
C LYS A 75 -7.90 30.46 8.42
N ILE A 76 -7.31 29.48 9.10
CA ILE A 76 -7.17 28.14 8.56
C ILE A 76 -8.51 27.47 8.24
N ASP A 77 -9.53 27.70 9.07
CA ASP A 77 -10.88 27.16 8.84
C ASP A 77 -11.50 27.68 7.53
N GLU A 78 -11.25 28.96 7.20
CA GLU A 78 -11.74 29.59 5.96
C GLU A 78 -11.00 29.00 4.74
N GLN A 79 -9.67 28.94 4.80
CA GLN A 79 -8.84 28.37 3.73
C GLN A 79 -9.12 26.89 3.46
N MET A 80 -9.34 26.10 4.52
CA MET A 80 -9.74 24.70 4.38
C MET A 80 -11.10 24.56 3.70
N SER A 81 -12.06 25.41 4.08
CA SER A 81 -13.41 25.39 3.49
C SER A 81 -13.40 25.77 2.00
N GLU A 82 -12.54 26.71 1.59
CA GLU A 82 -12.34 27.08 0.17
C GLU A 82 -11.80 25.92 -0.67
N GLN A 83 -11.09 24.98 -0.02
CA GLN A 83 -10.51 23.80 -0.65
C GLN A 83 -11.40 22.55 -0.51
N ASP A 84 -12.70 22.73 -0.22
CA ASP A 84 -13.70 21.67 -0.03
C ASP A 84 -13.43 20.73 1.17
N PHE A 85 -12.64 21.15 2.14
CA PHE A 85 -12.47 20.39 3.39
C PHE A 85 -13.63 20.64 4.34
N THR A 86 -14.12 19.55 4.94
CA THR A 86 -15.10 19.57 6.02
C THR A 86 -14.38 19.43 7.36
N LYS A 87 -14.66 20.33 8.30
CA LYS A 87 -14.14 20.24 9.66
C LYS A 87 -14.75 19.04 10.39
N ILE A 88 -13.90 18.26 11.03
CA ILE A 88 -14.24 17.10 11.87
C ILE A 88 -13.63 17.29 13.26
N ASN A 89 -13.95 16.40 14.21
CA ASN A 89 -13.48 16.54 15.60
C ASN A 89 -11.96 16.68 15.71
N ASP A 90 -11.21 15.90 14.92
CA ASP A 90 -9.74 15.79 15.03
C ASP A 90 -9.02 16.37 13.79
N GLY A 91 -9.62 17.34 13.09
CA GLY A 91 -9.00 18.00 11.94
C GLY A 91 -9.98 18.28 10.79
N TYR A 92 -9.56 17.97 9.57
CA TYR A 92 -10.30 18.23 8.35
C TYR A 92 -10.39 16.98 7.48
N SER A 93 -11.49 16.84 6.75
CA SER A 93 -11.72 15.71 5.86
C SER A 93 -12.23 16.17 4.50
N LYS A 94 -11.70 15.56 3.44
CA LYS A 94 -12.14 15.79 2.06
C LYS A 94 -12.17 14.47 1.32
N LYS A 95 -13.08 14.32 0.36
CA LYS A 95 -13.10 13.18 -0.54
C LYS A 95 -12.42 13.56 -1.86
N VAL A 96 -11.44 12.77 -2.28
CA VAL A 96 -10.73 12.94 -3.55
C VAL A 96 -10.76 11.59 -4.29
N ASN A 97 -11.51 11.52 -5.39
CA ASN A 97 -11.78 10.27 -6.10
C ASN A 97 -12.35 9.19 -5.16
N ASP A 98 -11.69 8.03 -5.09
CA ASP A 98 -12.05 6.90 -4.23
C ASP A 98 -11.42 6.98 -2.83
N TYR A 99 -10.63 8.03 -2.56
CA TYR A 99 -9.92 8.21 -1.31
C TYR A 99 -10.60 9.24 -0.40
N THR A 100 -10.53 8.98 0.91
CA THR A 100 -10.82 9.96 1.95
C THR A 100 -9.51 10.52 2.47
N VAL A 101 -9.33 11.82 2.30
CA VAL A 101 -8.20 12.58 2.83
C VAL A 101 -8.58 13.07 4.22
N MET A 102 -7.72 12.85 5.20
CA MET A 102 -7.82 13.44 6.53
C MET A 102 -6.56 14.25 6.81
N VAL A 103 -6.75 15.49 7.27
CA VAL A 103 -5.66 16.40 7.62
C VAL A 103 -5.78 16.73 9.10
N GLN A 104 -4.68 16.61 9.83
CA GLN A 104 -4.57 17.02 11.22
C GLN A 104 -3.50 18.10 11.34
N LEU A 105 -3.82 19.17 12.05
CA LEU A 105 -2.91 20.27 12.35
C LEU A 105 -2.65 20.26 13.85
N ARG A 106 -1.41 19.96 14.26
CA ARG A 106 -0.99 19.90 15.65
C ARG A 106 -0.02 21.06 15.94
N PRO A 107 -0.30 21.92 16.93
CA PRO A 107 0.69 22.92 17.33
C PRO A 107 1.93 22.24 17.91
N VAL A 108 3.12 22.72 17.55
CA VAL A 108 4.37 22.20 18.11
C VAL A 108 4.59 22.79 19.51
N PRO A 109 4.83 21.96 20.54
CA PRO A 109 5.12 22.46 21.89
C PRO A 109 6.27 23.46 21.88
N ASP A 110 6.11 24.55 22.64
CA ASP A 110 7.10 25.62 22.81
C ASP A 110 7.47 26.40 21.53
N GLN A 111 6.79 26.17 20.39
CA GLN A 111 7.03 26.85 19.11
C GLN A 111 5.70 27.20 18.42
N PRO A 112 5.04 28.30 18.81
CA PRO A 112 3.70 28.65 18.32
C PRO A 112 3.66 29.03 16.83
N SER A 113 4.79 29.39 16.23
CA SER A 113 4.91 29.64 14.80
C SER A 113 4.95 28.35 13.97
N LEU A 114 5.18 27.19 14.59
CA LEU A 114 5.26 25.90 13.90
C LEU A 114 3.98 25.08 14.08
N VAL A 115 3.58 24.44 12.99
CA VAL A 115 2.49 23.48 12.94
C VAL A 115 2.98 22.18 12.34
N ASP A 116 2.64 21.10 13.01
CA ASP A 116 2.85 19.75 12.54
C ASP A 116 1.61 19.28 11.78
N VAL A 117 1.81 18.94 10.51
CA VAL A 117 0.79 18.63 9.54
C VAL A 117 0.85 17.14 9.23
N ILE A 118 -0.25 16.44 9.50
CA ILE A 118 -0.41 15.04 9.15
C ILE A 118 -1.49 14.92 8.08
N VAL A 119 -1.13 14.33 6.94
CA VAL A 119 -2.05 13.96 5.87
C VAL A 119 -2.20 12.43 5.86
N GLN A 120 -3.42 11.94 5.98
CA GLN A 120 -3.75 10.52 5.97
C GLN A 120 -4.74 10.21 4.86
N ILE A 121 -4.45 9.16 4.08
CA ILE A 121 -5.26 8.74 2.95
C ILE A 121 -5.89 7.39 3.27
N TYR A 122 -7.22 7.34 3.17
CA TYR A 122 -8.01 6.15 3.45
C TYR A 122 -8.77 5.67 2.22
N LYS A 123 -8.84 4.35 2.04
CA LYS A 123 -9.70 3.67 1.06
C LYS A 123 -10.53 2.63 1.80
N GLU A 124 -11.86 2.72 1.72
CA GLU A 124 -12.79 1.76 2.35
C GLU A 124 -12.54 1.46 3.85
N ASN A 125 -11.98 2.43 4.58
CA ASN A 125 -11.53 2.42 6.00
C ASN A 125 -10.09 1.94 6.27
N ASP A 126 -9.39 1.39 5.28
CA ASP A 126 -7.98 1.07 5.41
C ASP A 126 -7.11 2.29 5.11
N ARG A 127 -6.10 2.54 5.94
CA ARG A 127 -5.14 3.62 5.73
C ARG A 127 -4.08 3.16 4.74
N GLU A 128 -4.09 3.74 3.55
CA GLU A 128 -3.20 3.37 2.45
C GLU A 128 -1.89 4.17 2.47
N ALA A 129 -1.95 5.45 2.87
CA ALA A 129 -0.78 6.32 2.97
C ALA A 129 -0.90 7.32 4.13
N GLN A 130 0.26 7.75 4.64
CA GLN A 130 0.38 8.85 5.59
C GLN A 130 1.67 9.62 5.32
N LEU A 131 1.57 10.94 5.29
CA LEU A 131 2.71 11.85 5.26
C LEU A 131 2.61 12.83 6.43
N GLU A 132 3.76 13.23 6.96
CA GLU A 132 3.88 14.11 8.13
C GLU A 132 5.02 15.10 7.88
N SER A 133 4.76 16.39 8.10
CA SER A 133 5.75 17.45 7.93
C SER A 133 5.45 18.61 8.88
N ILE A 134 6.50 19.33 9.27
CA ILE A 134 6.39 20.53 10.11
C ILE A 134 6.58 21.76 9.22
N TYR A 135 5.65 22.70 9.31
CA TYR A 135 5.67 23.96 8.58
C TYR A 135 5.61 25.15 9.54
N GLU A 136 6.03 26.31 9.05
CA GLU A 136 5.91 27.59 9.74
C GLU A 136 4.73 28.37 9.16
N TRP A 137 3.87 28.92 10.03
CA TRP A 137 2.76 29.79 9.63
C TRP A 137 3.26 31.07 8.95
N GLU A 138 2.42 31.66 8.10
CA GLU A 138 2.67 33.03 7.62
C GLU A 138 2.62 34.00 8.80
N ASN A 139 3.66 34.83 8.95
CA ASN A 139 3.78 35.84 10.02
C ASN A 139 2.84 37.03 9.85
#